data_AF-A0A357LCB2-F1
#
_entry.id   AF-A0A357LCB2-F1
#
_cell.length_a   1.000
_cell.length_b   1.000
_cell.length_c   1.000
_cell.angle_alpha   90.00
_cell.angle_beta   90.00
_cell.angle_gamma   90.00
#
_symmetry.space_group_name_H-M   'P 1'
#
loop_
_entity.id
_entity.type
_entity.pdbx_description
1 polymer ?
#
loop_
_entity_poly.entity_id
_entity_poly.type
_entity_poly.pdbx_seq_one_letter_code
_entity_poly.pdbx_strand_id
1 'polypeptide(L)' 'VAIDPSADASGRFRVLLVEAPDPVNPGARWPDEQFIRFGATARGWILLETVSVGYELWRQLNNFPPHMPPGPVKGGAE' A
#
# COMPACT_ATOMS: atom_id res chain seq x y z
N VAL A 1 -0.06 9.58 3.47
CA VAL A 1 0.82 8.57 2.82
C VAL A 1 1.76 9.31 1.90
N ALA A 2 3.07 9.05 1.99
CA ALA A 2 4.07 9.62 1.08
C ALA A 2 4.90 8.49 0.48
N ILE A 3 5.18 8.58 -0.83
CA ILE A 3 6.00 7.64 -1.60
C ILE A 3 7.28 8.39 -1.99
N ASP A 4 8.44 7.84 -1.64
CA ASP A 4 9.71 8.37 -2.12
C ASP A 4 9.87 8.07 -3.62
N PRO A 5 10.05 9.09 -4.50
CA PRO A 5 10.23 8.87 -5.92
C PRO A 5 11.57 8.22 -6.27
N SER A 6 12.53 8.22 -5.35
CA SER A 6 13.84 7.61 -5.54
C SER A 6 13.77 6.14 -5.16
N ALA A 7 13.57 5.27 -6.15
CA ALA A 7 13.83 3.85 -5.96
C ALA A 7 15.33 3.64 -5.69
N ASP A 8 15.67 2.69 -4.82
CA ASP A 8 17.07 2.29 -4.67
C ASP A 8 17.60 1.64 -5.96
N ALA A 9 18.91 1.43 -6.04
CA ALA A 9 19.55 0.83 -7.22
C ALA A 9 19.03 -0.58 -7.57
N SER A 10 18.26 -1.21 -6.69
CA SER A 10 17.63 -2.51 -6.92
C SER A 10 16.14 -2.42 -7.28
N GLY A 11 15.60 -1.20 -7.46
CA GLY A 11 14.20 -0.96 -7.82
C GLY A 11 13.24 -1.05 -6.64
N ARG A 12 13.71 -1.08 -5.39
CA ARG A 12 12.83 -1.05 -4.21
C ARG A 12 12.46 0.39 -3.86
N PHE A 13 11.21 0.57 -3.45
CA PHE A 13 10.68 1.85 -2.99
C PHE A 13 10.29 1.78 -1.51
N ARG A 14 10.37 2.91 -0.82
CA ARG A 14 9.94 3.05 0.57
C ARG A 14 8.55 3.69 0.63
N VAL A 15 7.65 3.06 1.39
CA VAL A 15 6.32 3.59 1.68
C VAL A 15 6.28 4.07 3.12
N LEU A 16 5.92 5.34 3.32
CA LEU A 16 5.69 5.92 4.65
C LEU A 16 4.19 5.97 4.91
N LEU A 17 3.77 5.21 5.92
CA LEU A 17 2.40 5.14 6.40
C LEU A 17 2.22 6.13 7.56
N VAL A 18 1.09 6.79 7.56
CA VAL A 18 0.59 7.59 8.69
C VAL A 18 -0.78 7.04 9.05
N GLU A 19 -1.16 7.17 10.31
CA GLU A 19 -2.48 6.78 10.76
C GLU A 19 -3.56 7.49 9.92
N ALA A 20 -4.56 6.73 9.50
CA ALA A 20 -5.72 7.23 8.79
C ALA A 20 -6.98 6.71 9.50
N PRO A 21 -8.08 7.48 9.53
CA PRO A 21 -9.34 7.00 10.10
C PRO A 21 -9.82 5.76 9.35
N ASP A 22 -10.13 4.69 10.09
CA ASP A 22 -10.75 3.51 9.52
C ASP A 22 -12.27 3.76 9.36
N PRO A 23 -12.81 3.74 8.14
CA PRO A 23 -14.24 3.99 7.90
C PRO A 23 -15.15 2.86 8.42
N VAL A 24 -14.62 1.66 8.63
CA VAL A 24 -15.34 0.50 9.19
C VAL A 24 -15.24 0.49 10.71
N ASN A 25 -14.11 0.89 11.27
CA ASN A 25 -13.89 0.99 12.72
C ASN A 25 -13.22 2.30 13.14
N PRO A 26 -13.98 3.40 13.30
CA PRO A 26 -13.42 4.72 13.60
C PRO A 26 -12.64 4.82 14.92
N GLY A 27 -12.84 3.86 15.83
CA GLY A 27 -12.13 3.79 17.11
C GLY A 27 -10.80 3.02 17.06
N ALA A 28 -10.50 2.34 15.95
CA ALA A 28 -9.25 1.61 15.76
C ALA A 28 -8.10 2.58 15.49
N ARG A 29 -7.48 3.06 16.57
CA ARG A 29 -6.27 3.89 16.52
C ARG A 29 -5.00 3.07 16.66
N TRP A 30 -3.91 3.61 16.13
CA TRP A 30 -2.59 3.05 16.44
C TRP A 30 -2.29 3.21 17.94
N PRO A 31 -1.53 2.27 18.54
CA PRO A 31 -1.11 2.39 19.93
C PRO A 31 -0.27 3.67 20.14
N ASP A 32 -0.44 4.33 21.29
CA ASP A 32 0.40 5.47 21.66
C ASP A 32 1.89 5.09 21.66
N GLU A 33 2.75 6.09 21.39
CA GLU A 33 4.21 5.91 21.32
C GLU A 33 4.80 5.26 22.58
N GLN A 34 4.22 5.51 23.74
CA GLN A 34 4.64 4.89 25.01
C GLN A 34 4.55 3.36 25.03
N PHE A 35 3.69 2.78 24.18
CA PHE A 35 3.50 1.34 24.07
C PHE A 35 4.37 0.72 22.97
N ILE A 36 5.01 1.53 22.13
CA ILE A 36 5.84 1.09 21.01
C ILE A 36 7.31 1.21 21.41
N ARG A 37 8.00 0.07 21.48
CA ARG A 37 9.45 0.05 21.74
C ARG A 37 10.23 0.40 20.47
N PHE A 38 11.40 1.01 20.64
CA PHE A 38 12.36 1.14 19.54
C PHE A 38 12.65 -0.24 18.93
N GLY A 39 12.60 -0.30 17.59
CA GLY A 39 12.74 -1.56 16.85
C GLY A 39 11.45 -2.38 16.71
N ALA A 40 10.31 -1.88 17.19
CA ALA A 40 9.01 -2.51 16.90
C ALA A 40 8.77 -2.60 15.39
N THR A 41 8.18 -3.72 14.97
CA THR A 41 7.86 -4.00 13.57
C THR A 41 6.36 -3.92 13.32
N ALA A 42 5.96 -3.43 12.15
CA ALA A 42 4.59 -3.51 11.67
C ALA A 42 4.45 -4.60 10.60
N ARG A 43 3.29 -5.26 10.54
CA ARG A 43 2.87 -6.10 9.42
C ARG A 43 1.69 -5.43 8.75
N GLY A 44 1.76 -5.29 7.43
CA GLY A 44 0.71 -4.67 6.65
C GLY A 44 0.50 -5.44 5.35
N TRP A 45 -0.68 -5.29 4.79
CA TRP A 45 -1.04 -5.79 3.48
C TRP A 45 -1.21 -4.59 2.56
N ILE A 46 -0.64 -4.66 1.36
CA ILE A 46 -0.86 -3.66 0.31
C ILE A 46 -1.79 -4.30 -0.71
N LEU A 47 -3.03 -3.83 -0.76
CA LEU A 47 -3.97 -4.19 -1.81
C LEU A 47 -3.77 -3.21 -2.98
N LEU A 48 -3.56 -3.76 -4.19
CA LEU A 48 -3.41 -2.96 -5.40
C LEU A 48 -4.78 -2.59 -5.97
N GLU A 49 -5.43 -3.54 -6.64
CA GLU A 49 -6.74 -3.33 -7.28
C GLU A 49 -7.78 -4.31 -6.74
N THR A 50 -9.04 -3.87 -6.74
CA THR A 50 -10.19 -4.74 -6.47
C THR A 50 -10.70 -5.32 -7.77
N VAL A 51 -10.57 -6.64 -7.93
CA VAL A 51 -10.97 -7.38 -9.15
C VAL A 51 -12.04 -8.42 -8.85
N SER A 52 -12.71 -8.94 -9.88
CA SER A 52 -13.64 -10.05 -9.71
C SER A 52 -12.92 -11.34 -9.30
N VAL A 53 -13.58 -12.16 -8.48
CA VAL A 53 -12.98 -13.40 -7.96
C VAL A 53 -12.54 -14.34 -9.08
N GLY A 54 -13.33 -14.47 -10.15
CA GLY A 54 -12.98 -15.33 -11.29
C GLY A 54 -11.72 -14.87 -12.03
N TYR A 55 -11.55 -13.56 -12.21
CA TYR A 55 -10.36 -12.98 -12.82
C TYR A 55 -9.10 -13.21 -11.97
N GLU A 56 -9.22 -13.02 -10.65
CA GLU A 56 -8.11 -13.24 -9.71
C GLU A 56 -7.62 -14.69 -9.74
N LEU A 57 -8.54 -15.66 -9.75
CA LEU A 57 -8.19 -17.08 -9.85
C LEU A 57 -7.51 -17.43 -11.18
N TRP A 58 -8.04 -16.92 -12.30
CA TRP A 58 -7.46 -17.14 -13.62
C TRP A 58 -6.04 -16.57 -13.72
N ARG A 59 -5.78 -15.35 -13.24
CA ARG A 59 -4.45 -14.74 -13.33
C ARG A 59 -3.42 -15.46 -12.46
N GLN A 60 -3.83 -15.91 -11.26
CA GLN A 60 -2.96 -16.68 -10.38
C GLN A 60 -2.59 -18.03 -10.99
N LEU A 61 -3.54 -18.73 -11.63
CA LEU A 61 -3.28 -20.01 -12.32
C LEU A 61 -2.28 -19.86 -13.47
N ASN A 62 -2.30 -18.71 -14.16
CA ASN A 62 -1.39 -18.40 -15.26
C ASN A 62 -0.11 -17.68 -14.80
N ASN A 63 0.09 -17.52 -13.49
CA ASN A 63 1.23 -16.84 -12.89
C ASN A 63 1.44 -15.40 -13.40
N PHE A 64 0.36 -14.71 -13.73
CA PHE A 64 0.41 -13.30 -14.13
C PHE A 64 0.53 -12.39 -12.91
N PRO A 65 1.39 -11.36 -12.99
CA PRO A 65 1.55 -10.43 -11.89
C PRO A 65 0.25 -9.64 -11.64
N PRO A 66 0.05 -9.12 -10.42
CA PRO A 66 -1.01 -8.14 -10.16
C PRO A 66 -0.82 -6.90 -11.04
N HIS A 67 -1.93 -6.32 -11.50
CA HIS A 67 -1.88 -5.06 -12.22
C HIS A 67 -1.54 -3.93 -11.26
N MET A 68 -0.57 -3.08 -11.64
CA MET A 68 -0.33 -1.82 -10.95
C MET A 68 -1.29 -0.80 -11.54
N PRO A 69 -2.19 -0.19 -10.75
CA PRO A 69 -3.05 0.86 -11.25
C PRO A 69 -2.18 1.98 -11.84
N PRO A 70 -2.56 2.57 -12.99
CA PRO A 70 -1.83 3.70 -13.54
C PRO A 70 -1.75 4.78 -12.46
N GLY A 71 -0.52 5.20 -12.13
CA GLY A 71 -0.30 6.28 -11.18
C GLY A 71 -1.06 7.54 -11.62
N PRO A 72 -1.38 8.46 -10.70
CA PRO A 72 -2.10 9.67 -11.04
C PRO A 72 -1.36 10.39 -12.18
N VAL A 73 -2.03 10.52 -13.33
CA VAL A 73 -1.56 11.35 -14.44
C VAL A 73 -1.46 12.75 -13.86
N LYS A 74 -0.23 13.26 -13.68
CA LYS A 74 -0.03 14.69 -13.41
C LYS A 74 -0.66 15.41 -14.61
N GLY A 75 -1.86 15.96 -14.39
CA GLY A 75 -2.51 16.82 -15.36
C GLY A 75 -1.49 17.88 -15.78
N GLY A 76 -1.18 17.90 -17.07
CA GLY A 76 -0.48 19.02 -17.67
C GLY A 76 -1.35 20.25 -17.48
N ALA A 77 -0.98 21.08 -16.52
CA ALA A 77 -1.40 22.47 -16.49
C ALA A 77 -0.48 23.20 -17.49
N GLU A 78 -0.96 23.34 -18.71
CA GLU A 78 -0.78 24.58 -19.48
C GLU A 78 -1.96 25.51 -19.15
#